data_AF-A0AAV7HPM9-F1
#
_entry.id   AF-A0AAV7HPM9-F1
#
_cell.length_a   1.000
_cell.length_b   1.000
_cell.length_c   1.000
_cell.angle_alpha   90.00
_cell.angle_beta   90.00
_cell.angle_gamma   90.00
#
_symmetry.space_group_name_H-M   'P 1'
#
loop_
_entity.id
_entity.type
_entity.pdbx_description
1 polymer ?
#
loop_
_entity_poly.entity_id
_entity_poly.type
_entity_poly.pdbx_seq_one_letter_code
_entity_poly.pdbx_strand_id
1 'polypeptide(L)'
;MVESGAVSALVEALMIEGVAEEAAGATALLVRQQTVVEVVGKDDVTVASLVSLIRRGSAKGKENTVVALHELFRSGGVALTQKVAGWLIQTILFSGTKRARRRQPCLSSCAREEK
;
A
#
# COMPACT_ATOMS: atom_id res chain seq x y z
N MET A 1 18.94 -6.31 17.38
CA MET A 1 18.25 -7.15 16.37
C MET A 1 16.77 -7.02 16.61
N VAL A 2 15.97 -6.79 15.57
CA VAL A 2 14.51 -6.90 15.70
C VAL A 2 14.17 -8.38 15.64
N GLU A 3 13.46 -8.89 16.64
CA GLU A 3 12.97 -10.26 16.64
C GLU A 3 11.91 -10.44 15.55
N SER A 4 11.95 -11.56 14.83
CA SER A 4 10.99 -11.86 13.76
C SER A 4 9.53 -11.72 14.21
N GLY A 5 9.24 -12.11 15.46
CA GLY A 5 7.91 -11.98 16.06
C GLY A 5 7.44 -10.52 16.23
N ALA A 6 8.36 -9.58 16.46
CA ALA A 6 8.01 -8.16 16.54
C ALA A 6 7.63 -7.59 15.17
N VAL A 7 8.26 -8.07 14.09
CA VAL A 7 7.91 -7.67 12.72
C VAL A 7 6.56 -8.25 12.33
N SER A 8 6.27 -9.50 12.71
CA SER A 8 4.95 -10.11 12.47
C SER A 8 3.82 -9.36 13.19
N ALA A 9 4.02 -9.00 14.46
CA ALA A 9 3.05 -8.21 15.21
C ALA A 9 2.84 -6.81 14.58
N LEU A 10 3.89 -6.21 14.03
CA LEU A 10 3.80 -4.94 13.32
C LEU A 10 2.99 -5.06 12.02
N VAL A 11 3.20 -6.14 11.27
CA VAL A 11 2.43 -6.47 10.05
C VAL A 11 0.94 -6.63 10.38
N GLU A 12 0.62 -7.35 11.45
CA GLU A 12 -0.77 -7.49 11.90
C GLU A 12 -1.37 -6.15 12.32
N ALA A 13 -0.59 -5.29 12.99
CA ALA A 13 -1.04 -3.96 13.43
C ALA A 13 -1.39 -3.03 12.25
N LEU A 14 -0.79 -3.23 11.07
CA LEU A 14 -1.14 -2.49 9.84
C LEU A 14 -2.55 -2.80 9.34
N MET A 15 -3.21 -3.86 9.84
CA MET A 15 -4.59 -4.21 9.49
C MET A 15 -5.63 -3.65 10.46
N ILE A 16 -5.19 -3.11 11.60
CA ILE A 16 -6.08 -2.68 12.67
C ILE A 16 -6.40 -1.19 12.49
N GLU A 17 -7.68 -0.87 12.29
CA GLU A 17 -8.11 0.54 12.22
C GLU A 17 -7.78 1.29 13.51
N GLY A 18 -7.29 2.52 13.37
CA GLY A 18 -6.83 3.36 14.48
C GLY A 18 -5.38 3.10 14.92
N VAL A 19 -4.80 1.93 14.61
CA VAL A 19 -3.40 1.59 14.92
C VAL A 19 -2.53 1.58 13.65
N ALA A 20 -3.14 1.35 12.48
CA ALA A 20 -2.44 1.22 11.21
C ALA A 20 -1.57 2.43 10.85
N GLU A 21 -1.94 3.66 11.26
CA GLU A 21 -1.14 4.86 10.98
C GLU A 21 0.14 4.92 11.82
N GLU A 22 0.04 4.63 13.12
CA GLU A 22 1.18 4.48 14.02
C GLU A 22 2.07 3.30 13.59
N ALA A 23 1.47 2.18 13.18
CA ALA A 23 2.19 1.03 12.66
C ALA A 23 2.92 1.37 11.36
N ALA A 24 2.33 2.18 10.47
CA ALA A 24 3.01 2.67 9.26
C ALA A 24 4.20 3.58 9.62
N GLY A 25 4.06 4.41 10.66
CA GLY A 25 5.16 5.21 11.20
C GLY A 25 6.31 4.36 11.75
N ALA A 26 5.99 3.34 12.55
CA ALA A 26 7.01 2.40 13.04
C ALA A 26 7.66 1.62 11.89
N THR A 27 6.87 1.21 10.90
CA THR A 27 7.38 0.54 9.69
C THR A 27 8.35 1.43 8.93
N ALA A 28 8.03 2.72 8.75
CA ALA A 28 8.91 3.69 8.07
C ALA A 28 10.29 3.84 8.75
N LEU A 29 10.38 3.64 10.07
CA LEU A 29 11.65 3.67 10.79
C LEU A 29 12.42 2.35 10.67
N LEU A 30 11.69 1.23 10.60
CA LEU A 30 12.23 -0.13 10.67
C LEU A 30 12.63 -0.72 9.31
N VAL A 31 12.07 -0.24 8.20
CA VAL A 31 12.40 -0.64 6.82
C VAL A 31 13.86 -0.36 6.40
N ARG A 32 14.65 0.29 7.26
CA ARG A 32 16.12 0.37 7.11
C ARG A 32 16.81 -0.97 7.39
N GLN A 33 16.10 -1.94 7.97
CA GLN A 33 16.57 -3.30 8.24
C GLN A 33 16.03 -4.27 7.19
N GLN A 34 16.92 -5.06 6.57
CA GLN A 34 16.56 -5.98 5.49
C GLN A 34 15.48 -7.00 5.89
N THR A 35 15.51 -7.49 7.13
CA THR A 35 14.51 -8.43 7.65
C THR A 35 13.09 -7.87 7.61
N VAL A 36 12.93 -6.57 7.90
CA VAL A 36 11.63 -5.90 7.87
C VAL A 36 11.15 -5.76 6.44
N VAL A 37 12.04 -5.38 5.52
CA VAL A 37 11.73 -5.26 4.09
C VAL A 37 11.28 -6.60 3.49
N GLU A 38 11.96 -7.69 3.83
CA GLU A 38 11.61 -9.02 3.36
C GLU A 38 10.24 -9.48 3.87
N VAL A 39 9.97 -9.29 5.16
CA VAL A 39 8.70 -9.72 5.77
C VAL A 39 7.53 -8.87 5.27
N VAL A 40 7.68 -7.54 5.30
CA VAL A 40 6.63 -6.58 4.86
C VAL A 40 6.40 -6.66 3.35
N GLY A 41 7.46 -6.84 2.56
CA GLY A 41 7.34 -6.95 1.11
C GLY A 41 6.77 -8.29 0.63
N LYS A 42 7.03 -9.38 1.38
CA LYS A 42 6.50 -10.71 1.04
C LYS A 42 4.99 -10.81 1.27
N ASP A 43 4.46 -10.10 2.25
CA ASP A 43 3.03 -10.10 2.53
C ASP A 43 2.26 -9.09 1.68
N ASP A 44 1.50 -9.61 0.71
CA ASP A 44 0.67 -8.82 -0.19
C ASP A 44 -0.40 -8.01 0.52
N VAL A 45 -0.95 -8.56 1.59
CA VAL A 45 -2.00 -7.91 2.35
C VAL A 45 -1.44 -6.66 3.02
N THR A 46 -0.25 -6.75 3.61
CA THR A 46 0.46 -5.62 4.23
C THR A 46 0.72 -4.49 3.25
N VAL A 47 1.25 -4.82 2.07
CA VAL A 47 1.49 -3.84 1.01
C VAL A 47 0.18 -3.17 0.58
N ALA A 48 -0.89 -3.95 0.39
CA ALA A 48 -2.20 -3.41 0.05
C ALA A 48 -2.77 -2.52 1.16
N SER A 49 -2.56 -2.85 2.43
CA SER A 49 -2.97 -2.03 3.57
C SER A 49 -2.25 -0.69 3.58
N LEU A 50 -0.93 -0.68 3.40
CA LEU A 50 -0.14 0.56 3.24
C LEU A 50 -0.67 1.39 2.06
N VAL A 51 -0.89 0.79 0.89
CA VAL A 51 -1.46 1.52 -0.26
C VAL A 51 -2.86 2.08 0.06
N SER A 52 -3.66 1.37 0.85
CA SER A 52 -4.99 1.84 1.28
C SER A 52 -4.90 3.05 2.23
N LEU A 53 -3.85 3.15 3.05
CA LEU A 53 -3.59 4.29 3.94
C LEU A 53 -3.29 5.56 3.15
N ILE A 54 -2.69 5.47 1.95
CA ILE A 54 -2.53 6.63 1.05
C ILE A 54 -3.90 7.25 0.70
N ARG A 55 -4.95 6.43 0.61
CA ARG A 55 -6.30 6.89 0.27
C ARG A 55 -7.06 7.40 1.49
N ARG A 56 -7.03 6.66 2.60
CA ARG A 56 -7.92 6.88 3.76
C ARG A 56 -7.25 7.48 5.00
N GLY A 57 -5.93 7.41 5.12
CA GLY A 57 -5.21 7.86 6.31
C GLY A 57 -5.23 9.37 6.53
N SER A 58 -4.83 9.81 7.73
CA SER A 58 -4.58 11.21 8.05
C SER A 58 -3.41 11.78 7.23
N ALA A 59 -3.21 13.11 7.28
CA ALA A 59 -2.07 13.73 6.60
C ALA A 59 -0.73 13.10 7.05
N LYS A 60 -0.58 12.87 8.37
CA LYS A 60 0.61 12.23 8.96
C LYS A 60 0.71 10.76 8.58
N GLY A 61 -0.40 10.03 8.62
CA GLY A 61 -0.46 8.62 8.21
C GLY A 61 -0.04 8.43 6.75
N LYS A 62 -0.47 9.33 5.85
CA LYS A 62 -0.07 9.33 4.44
C LYS A 62 1.43 9.58 4.26
N GLU A 63 1.99 10.57 4.95
CA GLU A 63 3.42 10.86 4.87
C GLU A 63 4.27 9.66 5.33
N ASN A 64 3.94 9.09 6.49
CA ASN A 64 4.62 7.91 7.02
C ASN A 64 4.53 6.72 6.06
N THR A 65 3.36 6.51 5.47
CA THR A 65 3.12 5.44 4.50
C THR A 65 3.97 5.63 3.23
N VAL A 66 4.06 6.86 2.71
CA VAL A 66 4.89 7.18 1.54
C VAL A 66 6.36 6.92 1.84
N VAL A 67 6.85 7.31 3.02
CA VAL A 67 8.23 7.03 3.46
C VAL A 67 8.47 5.52 3.56
N ALA A 68 7.56 4.77 4.20
CA ALA A 68 7.66 3.32 4.31
C ALA A 68 7.74 2.63 2.93
N LEU A 69 6.86 3.02 2.00
CA LEU A 69 6.85 2.45 0.64
C LEU A 69 8.10 2.83 -0.16
N HIS A 70 8.58 4.07 -0.03
CA HIS A 70 9.81 4.50 -0.70
C HIS A 70 11.03 3.67 -0.27
N GLU A 71 11.18 3.44 1.03
CA GLU A 71 12.28 2.62 1.55
C GLU A 71 12.11 1.12 1.21
N LEU A 72 10.88 0.63 1.13
CA LEU A 72 10.58 -0.71 0.60
C LEU A 72 11.00 -0.85 -0.87
N PHE A 73 10.83 0.17 -1.71
CA PHE A 73 11.33 0.14 -3.10
C PHE A 73 12.84 0.19 -3.16
N ARG A 74 13.44 1.07 -2.35
CA ARG A 74 14.88 1.24 -2.29
C ARG A 74 15.61 -0.03 -1.86
N SER A 75 15.04 -0.76 -0.89
CA SER A 75 15.69 -1.92 -0.26
C SER A 75 15.16 -3.28 -0.72
N GLY A 76 13.96 -3.32 -1.32
CA GLY A 76 13.26 -4.53 -1.76
C GLY A 76 13.49 -4.95 -3.21
N GLY A 77 14.22 -4.15 -3.98
CA GLY A 77 14.57 -4.47 -5.37
C GLY A 77 13.42 -4.36 -6.37
N VAL A 78 13.69 -4.79 -7.61
CA VAL A 78 12.82 -4.53 -8.77
C VAL A 78 11.47 -5.25 -8.67
N ALA A 79 11.46 -6.49 -8.16
CA ALA A 79 10.24 -7.30 -8.06
C ALA A 79 9.20 -6.68 -7.11
N LEU A 80 9.63 -6.20 -5.93
CA LEU A 80 8.75 -5.51 -4.99
C LEU A 80 8.26 -4.19 -5.57
N THR A 81 9.14 -3.42 -6.21
CA THR A 81 8.78 -2.15 -6.84
C THR A 81 7.72 -2.32 -7.93
N GLN A 82 7.85 -3.33 -8.80
CA GLN A 82 6.86 -3.61 -9.84
C GLN A 82 5.50 -4.00 -9.26
N LYS A 83 5.51 -4.79 -8.18
CA LYS A 83 4.29 -5.25 -7.50
C LYS A 83 3.50 -4.08 -6.93
N VAL A 84 4.16 -3.21 -6.16
CA VAL A 84 3.49 -2.05 -5.55
C VAL A 84 3.14 -1.00 -6.59
N ALA A 85 3.96 -0.81 -7.65
CA ALA A 85 3.59 0.05 -8.76
C ALA A 85 2.27 -0.39 -9.40
N GLY A 86 2.06 -1.70 -9.59
CA GLY A 86 0.78 -2.25 -10.03
C GLY A 86 -0.38 -1.86 -9.11
N TRP A 87 -0.21 -2.03 -7.78
CA TRP A 87 -1.21 -1.63 -6.79
C TRP A 87 -1.48 -0.13 -6.75
N LEU A 88 -0.44 0.71 -6.88
CA LEU A 88 -0.58 2.16 -6.89
C LEU A 88 -1.31 2.62 -8.16
N ILE A 89 -0.98 2.05 -9.32
CA ILE A 89 -1.66 2.31 -10.59
C ILE A 89 -3.14 1.92 -10.47
N GLN A 90 -3.46 0.71 -9.99
CA GLN A 90 -4.84 0.29 -9.75
C GLN A 90 -5.57 1.22 -8.78
N THR A 91 -4.89 1.63 -7.70
CA THR A 91 -5.46 2.54 -6.70
C THR A 91 -5.71 3.94 -7.28
N ILE A 92 -4.82 4.47 -8.11
CA ILE A 92 -5.02 5.77 -8.79
C ILE A 92 -6.15 5.68 -9.84
N LEU A 93 -6.20 4.58 -10.60
CA LEU A 93 -7.28 4.31 -11.56
C LEU A 93 -8.64 4.22 -10.86
N PHE A 94 -8.73 3.56 -9.70
CA PHE A 94 -9.98 3.34 -8.97
C PHE A 94 -10.34 4.50 -8.03
N SER A 95 -9.36 5.23 -7.51
CA SER A 95 -9.56 6.38 -6.61
C SER A 95 -10.02 7.65 -7.34
N GLY A 96 -10.06 7.66 -8.67
CA GLY A 96 -10.86 8.58 -9.47
C GLY A 96 -10.73 10.05 -9.08
N THR A 97 -9.70 10.72 -9.60
CA THR A 97 -9.77 12.19 -9.72
C THR A 97 -11.06 12.54 -10.50
N LYS A 98 -11.74 13.64 -10.17
CA LYS A 98 -13.02 14.02 -10.81
C LYS A 98 -12.95 14.11 -12.36
N ARG A 99 -11.73 14.11 -12.94
CA ARG A 99 -11.44 14.05 -14.37
C ARG A 99 -11.67 12.67 -15.00
N ALA A 100 -11.47 11.56 -14.27
CA ALA A 100 -11.68 10.19 -14.78
C ALA A 100 -13.16 9.80 -14.87
N ARG A 101 -14.00 10.32 -13.95
CA ARG A 101 -15.46 10.09 -13.93
C ARG A 101 -16.20 10.76 -15.11
N ARG A 102 -15.68 11.86 -15.66
CA ARG A 102 -16.30 12.58 -16.79
C ARG A 102 -16.15 11.90 -18.16
N ARG A 103 -15.47 10.75 -18.25
CA ARG A 103 -15.42 9.91 -19.47
C ARG A 103 -16.36 8.69 -19.40
N GLN A 104 -17.23 8.57 -18.40
CA GLN A 104 -18.23 7.50 -18.31
C GLN A 104 -19.65 8.01 -18.58
N PRO A 105 -20.02 8.29 -19.83
CA PRO A 105 -21.37 7.95 -20.28
C PRO A 105 -21.44 6.75 -21.24
N CYS A 106 -20.30 6.23 -21.72
CA CYS A 106 -20.31 5.25 -22.83
C CYS A 106 -19.98 3.80 -22.43
N LEU A 107 -19.78 3.51 -21.14
CA LEU A 107 -19.38 2.15 -20.70
C LEU A 107 -20.48 1.36 -19.98
N SER A 108 -21.72 1.85 -19.99
CA SER A 108 -22.89 1.07 -19.52
C SER A 108 -23.61 0.35 -20.66
N SER A 109 -23.24 0.56 -21.92
CA SER A 109 -23.88 -0.06 -23.09
C SER A 109 -23.08 -1.22 -23.71
N CYS A 110 -21.83 -1.47 -23.32
CA CYS A 110 -21.02 -2.56 -23.89
C CYS A 110 -21.13 -3.91 -23.14
N ALA A 111 -21.84 -4.00 -22.01
CA ALA A 111 -21.99 -5.24 -21.24
C ALA A 111 -23.34 -5.92 -21.43
N ARG A 112 -24.04 -5.66 -22.54
CA ARG A 112 -25.33 -6.28 -22.86
C ARG A 112 -25.43 -6.67 -24.34
N GLU A 113 -24.44 -7.39 -24.85
CA GLU A 113 -24.63 -8.11 -26.11
C GLU A 113 -23.64 -9.28 -26.21
N GLU A 114 -23.91 -10.33 -25.45
CA GLU A 114 -23.60 -11.70 -25.83
C GLU A 114 -24.77 -12.58 -25.35
N LYS A 115 -25.75 -12.74 -26.25
CA LYS A 115 -26.71 -13.84 -26.23
C LYS A 115 -27.02 -14.26 -27.65
#